data_AF-A0A7W0QQE8-F1
#
_entry.id   AF-A0A7W0QQE8-F1
#
_cell.length_a   1.000
_cell.length_b   1.000
_cell.length_c   1.000
_cell.angle_alpha   90.00
_cell.angle_beta   90.00
_cell.angle_gamma   90.00
#
_symmetry.space_group_name_H-M   'P 1'
#
loop_
_entity.id
_entity.type
_entity.pdbx_description
1 polymer ?
#
loop_
_entity_poly.entity_id
_entity_poly.type
_entity_poly.pdbx_seq_one_letter_code
_entity_poly.pdbx_strand_id
1 'polypeptide(L)'
;MKTWRLVMVLVALSAVLAGGPHVALAQEGDPDATPTGDFVTPDPSACQIEPRSLDSVVTLLGTPVAGSPAPVGMNEGEPANADVVTAVTALAQESVACFNAGNFLAQFAFYTDDALLALIPPGLTADDLAGFLGAPSEPLPAEARESVLVRDVMVLPDGRVTAYVVLRNPEGIFTTFVTFQEQRDGYVITSDIDVEAELATPAA
;
A
#
# COMPACT_ATOMS: atom_id res chain seq x y z
N MET A 1 48.17 -1.52 -71.76
CA MET A 1 46.70 -1.35 -71.81
C MET A 1 46.22 -0.74 -70.50
N LYS A 2 45.59 0.45 -70.57
CA LYS A 2 44.64 1.11 -69.61
C LYS A 2 45.17 1.46 -68.18
N THR A 3 45.59 2.69 -67.83
CA THR A 3 44.83 3.92 -67.41
C THR A 3 43.81 3.65 -66.28
N TRP A 4 43.57 4.42 -65.19
CA TRP A 4 43.92 5.77 -64.73
C TRP A 4 43.05 6.09 -63.47
N ARG A 5 43.47 7.08 -62.65
CA ARG A 5 42.71 7.98 -61.73
C ARG A 5 42.57 7.68 -60.22
N LEU A 6 43.10 8.65 -59.45
CA LEU A 6 42.75 9.09 -58.08
C LEU A 6 41.25 9.17 -57.79
N VAL A 7 40.85 9.04 -56.52
CA VAL A 7 40.09 10.05 -55.72
C VAL A 7 40.31 9.81 -54.21
N MET A 8 40.71 10.85 -53.48
CA MET A 8 40.68 10.99 -52.01
C MET A 8 39.24 11.15 -51.49
N VAL A 9 38.90 10.61 -50.32
CA VAL A 9 37.99 11.26 -49.35
C VAL A 9 38.45 10.95 -47.92
N LEU A 10 38.79 12.00 -47.17
CA LEU A 10 39.00 12.03 -45.72
C LEU A 10 37.63 11.94 -44.99
N VAL A 11 37.52 11.13 -43.94
CA VAL A 11 36.56 11.36 -42.85
C VAL A 11 37.27 11.13 -41.52
N ALA A 12 37.43 12.21 -40.76
CA ALA A 12 37.81 12.19 -39.36
C ALA A 12 36.54 12.09 -38.50
N LEU A 13 36.53 11.24 -37.46
CA LEU A 13 35.58 11.41 -36.36
C LEU A 13 36.09 10.76 -35.05
N SER A 14 36.70 11.62 -34.24
CA SER A 14 36.51 11.80 -32.80
C SER A 14 36.15 10.58 -31.94
N ALA A 15 37.13 10.09 -31.17
CA ALA A 15 36.91 9.31 -29.94
C ALA A 15 37.02 10.24 -28.73
N VAL A 16 35.89 10.56 -28.08
CA VAL A 16 35.85 11.16 -26.73
C VAL A 16 34.68 10.58 -25.92
N LEU A 17 35.07 9.85 -24.87
CA LEU A 17 34.45 9.56 -23.57
C LEU A 17 33.00 10.03 -23.29
N ALA A 18 32.17 9.08 -22.84
CA ALA A 18 31.00 9.36 -21.98
C ALA A 18 30.79 8.22 -20.97
N GLY A 19 31.46 8.30 -19.82
CA GLY A 19 31.01 7.67 -18.58
C GLY A 19 30.14 8.68 -17.85
N GLY A 20 28.82 8.54 -17.97
CA GLY A 20 27.84 9.36 -17.25
C GLY A 20 27.34 8.66 -15.98
N PRO A 21 26.85 9.41 -14.98
CA PRO A 21 26.20 8.83 -13.81
C PRO A 21 24.90 8.14 -14.26
N HIS A 22 24.68 6.92 -13.79
CA HIS A 22 23.39 6.26 -13.93
C HIS A 22 22.38 7.02 -13.07
N VAL A 23 21.64 7.94 -13.70
CA VAL A 23 20.39 8.44 -13.14
C VAL A 23 19.43 7.25 -13.19
N ALA A 24 19.23 6.59 -12.04
CA ALA A 24 18.12 5.68 -11.86
C ALA A 24 16.86 6.53 -12.05
N LEU A 25 16.16 6.32 -13.16
CA LEU A 25 14.84 6.91 -13.34
C LEU A 25 13.96 6.28 -12.27
N ALA A 26 13.45 7.09 -11.35
CA ALA A 26 12.34 6.70 -10.49
C ALA A 26 11.22 6.20 -11.41
N GLN A 27 10.80 4.95 -11.24
CA GLN A 27 9.62 4.45 -11.94
C GLN A 27 8.41 5.17 -11.36
N GLU A 28 7.80 6.03 -12.14
CA GLU A 28 6.45 6.54 -11.86
C GLU A 28 5.52 5.32 -11.90
N GLY A 29 5.08 4.88 -10.72
CA GLY A 29 4.10 3.80 -10.60
C GLY A 29 2.76 4.29 -11.15
N ASP A 30 2.38 3.79 -12.33
CA ASP A 30 1.05 4.01 -12.89
C ASP A 30 0.02 3.27 -11.99
N PRO A 31 -0.90 3.99 -11.32
CA PRO A 31 -1.94 3.36 -10.51
C PRO A 31 -2.88 2.49 -11.37
N ASP A 32 -3.06 2.81 -12.66
CA ASP A 32 -3.99 2.13 -13.59
C ASP A 32 -3.35 0.92 -14.30
N ALA A 33 -2.04 0.69 -14.14
CA ALA A 33 -1.40 -0.49 -14.70
C ALA A 33 -1.97 -1.76 -14.07
N THR A 34 -2.30 -2.77 -14.90
CA THR A 34 -2.71 -4.08 -14.41
C THR A 34 -1.65 -4.60 -13.43
N PRO A 35 -2.02 -4.87 -12.16
CA PRO A 35 -1.05 -5.32 -11.17
C PRO A 35 -0.34 -6.58 -11.65
N THR A 36 0.96 -6.48 -11.85
CA THR A 36 1.84 -7.59 -12.21
C THR A 36 2.68 -7.92 -10.99
N GLY A 37 2.49 -9.11 -10.42
CA GLY A 37 3.18 -9.51 -9.21
C GLY A 37 2.57 -10.77 -8.60
N ASP A 38 3.35 -11.42 -7.73
CA ASP A 38 2.94 -12.63 -7.05
C ASP A 38 2.09 -12.27 -5.83
N PHE A 39 0.78 -12.29 -6.01
CA PHE A 39 -0.17 -12.21 -4.90
C PHE A 39 0.05 -13.37 -3.92
N VAL A 40 0.11 -13.03 -2.64
CA VAL A 40 0.14 -13.99 -1.54
C VAL A 40 -1.26 -14.07 -0.95
N THR A 41 -1.78 -15.26 -0.69
CA THR A 41 -3.01 -15.47 0.09
C THR A 41 -2.60 -15.88 1.51
N PRO A 42 -2.59 -14.95 2.49
CA PRO A 42 -2.18 -15.28 3.85
C PRO A 42 -3.12 -16.30 4.49
N ASP A 43 -2.55 -17.29 5.17
CA ASP A 43 -3.35 -18.24 5.95
C ASP A 43 -3.99 -17.53 7.15
N PRO A 44 -5.27 -17.75 7.46
CA PRO A 44 -5.93 -17.15 8.62
C PRO A 44 -5.17 -17.33 9.94
N SER A 45 -4.48 -18.46 10.11
CA SER A 45 -3.68 -18.75 11.31
C SER A 45 -2.42 -17.89 11.43
N ALA A 46 -2.03 -17.16 10.37
CA ALA A 46 -0.92 -16.21 10.42
C ALA A 46 -1.27 -14.89 11.11
N CYS A 47 -2.55 -14.63 11.44
CA CYS A 47 -2.94 -13.49 12.28
C CYS A 47 -2.46 -13.73 13.72
N GLN A 48 -1.44 -12.99 14.17
CA GLN A 48 -0.81 -13.16 15.49
C GLN A 48 -0.83 -11.89 16.34
N ILE A 49 -1.17 -10.73 15.75
CA ILE A 49 -1.34 -9.48 16.46
C ILE A 49 -2.43 -9.60 17.55
N GLU A 50 -2.17 -8.96 18.68
CA GLU A 50 -3.15 -8.88 19.77
C GLU A 50 -4.38 -8.07 19.31
N PRO A 51 -5.60 -8.61 19.41
CA PRO A 51 -6.80 -7.89 19.03
C PRO A 51 -7.03 -6.61 19.85
N ARG A 52 -7.59 -5.58 19.22
CA ARG A 52 -8.17 -4.46 19.97
C ARG A 52 -9.37 -4.95 20.78
N SER A 53 -9.64 -4.32 21.92
CA SER A 53 -10.87 -4.62 22.65
C SER A 53 -12.09 -4.02 21.93
N LEU A 54 -13.21 -4.74 21.99
CA LEU A 54 -14.48 -4.26 21.44
C LEU A 54 -14.86 -2.88 22.02
N ASP A 55 -14.78 -2.74 23.35
CA ASP A 55 -15.03 -1.47 24.04
C ASP A 55 -14.16 -0.33 23.51
N SER A 56 -12.87 -0.58 23.24
CA SER A 56 -11.99 0.43 22.66
C SER A 56 -12.51 0.89 21.29
N VAL A 57 -12.87 -0.05 20.42
CA VAL A 57 -13.33 0.27 19.06
C VAL A 57 -14.68 0.96 19.06
N VAL A 58 -15.62 0.53 19.90
CA VAL A 58 -16.95 1.16 20.02
C VAL A 58 -16.84 2.57 20.61
N THR A 59 -15.97 2.78 21.60
CA THR A 59 -15.76 4.10 22.22
C THR A 59 -15.14 5.10 21.24
N LEU A 60 -14.37 4.64 20.25
CA LEU A 60 -13.78 5.52 19.24
C LEU A 60 -14.83 6.32 18.47
N LEU A 61 -16.02 5.75 18.20
CA LEU A 61 -17.10 6.47 17.50
C LEU A 61 -17.59 7.73 18.23
N GLY A 62 -17.38 7.81 19.55
CA GLY A 62 -17.71 9.00 20.35
C GLY A 62 -16.58 10.04 20.43
N THR A 63 -15.41 9.74 19.85
CA THR A 63 -14.22 10.59 19.95
C THR A 63 -14.16 11.54 18.76
N PRO A 64 -14.01 12.86 18.96
CA PRO A 64 -13.78 13.79 17.85
C PRO A 64 -12.49 13.43 17.13
N VAL A 65 -12.57 13.21 15.81
CA VAL A 65 -11.41 12.98 14.95
C VAL A 65 -10.57 14.26 14.92
N ALA A 66 -9.30 14.18 15.30
CA ALA A 66 -8.36 15.25 15.00
C ALA A 66 -8.17 15.28 13.48
N GLY A 67 -8.17 16.46 12.86
CA GLY A 67 -8.13 16.55 11.39
C GLY A 67 -7.03 15.66 10.80
N SER A 68 -7.40 14.78 9.87
CA SER A 68 -6.46 13.87 9.23
C SER A 68 -5.34 14.67 8.55
N PRO A 69 -4.09 14.20 8.58
CA PRO A 69 -3.02 14.77 7.78
C PRO A 69 -3.46 14.87 6.32
N ALA A 70 -3.02 15.93 5.63
CA ALA A 70 -3.31 16.06 4.19
C ALA A 70 -2.83 14.79 3.45
N PRO A 71 -3.59 14.32 2.44
CA PRO A 71 -3.13 13.24 1.56
C PRO A 71 -1.76 13.62 0.98
N VAL A 72 -0.79 12.73 1.10
CA VAL A 72 0.53 12.92 0.48
C VAL A 72 0.60 12.05 -0.75
N GLY A 73 0.89 12.66 -1.90
CA GLY A 73 1.05 11.92 -3.15
C GLY A 73 2.33 11.08 -3.13
N MET A 74 2.27 9.90 -3.73
CA MET A 74 3.40 8.96 -3.82
C MET A 74 4.66 9.58 -4.48
N ASN A 75 4.47 10.59 -5.34
CA ASN A 75 5.54 11.27 -6.08
C ASN A 75 6.45 12.15 -5.21
N GLU A 76 6.16 12.29 -3.93
CA GLU A 76 6.95 13.12 -3.01
C GLU A 76 8.03 12.34 -2.25
N GLY A 77 8.05 11.01 -2.37
CA GLY A 77 8.98 10.12 -1.65
C GLY A 77 10.12 9.54 -2.50
N GLU A 78 11.08 8.93 -1.83
CA GLU A 78 12.17 8.13 -2.42
C GLU A 78 11.89 6.63 -2.25
N PRO A 79 12.33 5.74 -3.16
CA PRO A 79 12.14 4.30 -3.01
C PRO A 79 12.67 3.77 -1.66
N ALA A 80 11.84 2.98 -0.97
CA ALA A 80 12.20 2.41 0.31
C ALA A 80 13.33 1.37 0.17
N ASN A 81 14.14 1.22 1.23
CA ASN A 81 15.14 0.16 1.28
C ASN A 81 14.47 -1.22 1.52
N ALA A 82 15.22 -2.30 1.32
CA ALA A 82 14.71 -3.66 1.41
C ALA A 82 14.13 -4.02 2.79
N ASP A 83 14.67 -3.47 3.87
CA ASP A 83 14.19 -3.75 5.23
C ASP A 83 12.81 -3.12 5.46
N VAL A 84 12.62 -1.87 5.01
CA VAL A 84 11.33 -1.17 5.07
C VAL A 84 10.30 -1.88 4.20
N VAL A 85 10.66 -2.23 2.96
CA VAL A 85 9.78 -3.00 2.06
C VAL A 85 9.33 -4.31 2.71
N THR A 86 10.27 -5.04 3.30
CA THR A 86 9.97 -6.31 3.99
C THR A 86 9.03 -6.10 5.18
N ALA A 87 9.27 -5.07 5.98
CA ALA A 87 8.47 -4.78 7.17
C ALA A 87 7.02 -4.41 6.82
N VAL A 88 6.79 -3.49 5.87
CA VAL A 88 5.44 -3.09 5.48
C VAL A 88 4.70 -4.20 4.72
N THR A 89 5.43 -5.03 3.95
CA THR A 89 4.86 -6.20 3.28
C THR A 89 4.39 -7.24 4.30
N ALA A 90 5.19 -7.51 5.32
CA ALA A 90 4.81 -8.43 6.39
C ALA A 90 3.58 -7.92 7.17
N LEU A 91 3.53 -6.63 7.47
CA LEU A 91 2.37 -6.01 8.11
C LEU A 91 1.10 -6.16 7.26
N ALA A 92 1.16 -5.84 5.96
CA ALA A 92 0.02 -5.98 5.07
C ALA A 92 -0.46 -7.44 4.95
N GLN A 93 0.47 -8.40 4.90
CA GLN A 93 0.15 -9.82 4.89
C GLN A 93 -0.51 -10.29 6.18
N GLU A 94 -0.04 -9.83 7.35
CA GLU A 94 -0.66 -10.18 8.63
C GLU A 94 -2.04 -9.52 8.80
N SER A 95 -2.20 -8.26 8.39
CA SER A 95 -3.49 -7.57 8.35
C SER A 95 -4.52 -8.36 7.52
N VAL A 96 -4.13 -8.81 6.33
CA VAL A 96 -4.99 -9.65 5.47
C VAL A 96 -5.19 -11.06 6.05
N ALA A 97 -4.22 -11.62 6.78
CA ALA A 97 -4.45 -12.86 7.53
C ALA A 97 -5.55 -12.69 8.58
N CYS A 98 -5.57 -11.56 9.30
CA CYS A 98 -6.61 -11.26 10.27
C CYS A 98 -7.99 -11.06 9.64
N PHE A 99 -8.05 -10.41 8.47
CA PHE A 99 -9.27 -10.36 7.65
C PHE A 99 -9.75 -11.75 7.26
N ASN A 100 -8.84 -12.59 6.72
CA ASN A 100 -9.13 -13.97 6.32
C ASN A 100 -9.54 -14.86 7.51
N ALA A 101 -9.18 -14.48 8.74
CA ALA A 101 -9.63 -15.13 9.97
C ALA A 101 -11.00 -14.67 10.48
N GLY A 102 -11.61 -13.66 9.85
CA GLY A 102 -12.82 -12.99 10.36
C GLY A 102 -12.54 -12.25 11.68
N ASN A 103 -11.28 -11.97 12.00
CA ASN A 103 -10.88 -11.30 13.24
C ASN A 103 -10.62 -9.82 12.98
N PHE A 104 -11.71 -9.07 12.76
CA PHE A 104 -11.67 -7.64 12.48
C PHE A 104 -11.05 -6.83 13.62
N LEU A 105 -11.23 -7.24 14.88
CA LEU A 105 -10.60 -6.58 16.03
C LEU A 105 -9.06 -6.69 16.00
N ALA A 106 -8.52 -7.82 15.53
CA ALA A 106 -7.09 -7.97 15.27
C ALA A 106 -6.64 -7.16 14.05
N GLN A 107 -7.41 -7.17 12.96
CA GLN A 107 -7.11 -6.33 11.80
C GLN A 107 -7.05 -4.84 12.19
N PHE A 108 -7.97 -4.37 13.03
CA PHE A 108 -8.01 -2.99 13.50
C PHE A 108 -6.83 -2.60 14.38
N ALA A 109 -6.08 -3.56 14.92
CA ALA A 109 -4.87 -3.27 15.71
C ALA A 109 -3.73 -2.71 14.85
N PHE A 110 -3.78 -2.89 13.52
CA PHE A 110 -2.82 -2.29 12.60
C PHE A 110 -3.08 -0.81 12.31
N TYR A 111 -4.23 -0.26 12.71
CA TYR A 111 -4.64 1.10 12.38
C TYR A 111 -4.49 2.03 13.58
N THR A 112 -4.11 3.29 13.32
CA THR A 112 -4.32 4.36 14.29
C THR A 112 -5.81 4.61 14.49
N ASP A 113 -6.17 5.25 15.60
CA ASP A 113 -7.56 5.59 15.91
C ASP A 113 -8.21 6.46 14.83
N ASP A 114 -7.49 7.48 14.34
CA ASP A 114 -7.97 8.35 13.27
C ASP A 114 -8.15 7.58 11.94
N ALA A 115 -7.22 6.69 11.61
CA ALA A 115 -7.31 5.88 10.39
C ALA A 115 -8.47 4.88 10.46
N LEU A 116 -8.65 4.25 11.62
CA LEU A 116 -9.76 3.33 11.85
C LEU A 116 -11.12 4.05 11.77
N LEU A 117 -11.22 5.27 12.31
CA LEU A 117 -12.44 6.08 12.19
C LEU A 117 -12.75 6.46 10.74
N ALA A 118 -11.73 6.69 9.91
CA ALA A 118 -11.91 6.96 8.49
C ALA A 118 -12.39 5.73 7.70
N LEU A 119 -12.04 4.51 8.15
CA LEU A 119 -12.49 3.25 7.54
C LEU A 119 -13.94 2.92 7.87
N ILE A 120 -14.47 3.37 9.00
CA ILE A 120 -15.83 3.06 9.42
C ILE A 120 -16.82 3.88 8.57
N PRO A 121 -17.73 3.22 7.83
CA PRO A 121 -18.72 3.93 7.03
C PRO A 121 -19.55 4.92 7.88
N PRO A 122 -19.81 6.14 7.37
CA PRO A 122 -20.63 7.10 8.09
C PRO A 122 -22.05 6.55 8.30
N GLY A 123 -22.59 6.76 9.50
CA GLY A 123 -23.95 6.35 9.85
C GLY A 123 -24.08 4.99 10.54
N LEU A 124 -22.99 4.24 10.70
CA LEU A 124 -22.95 3.09 11.62
C LEU A 124 -23.08 3.57 13.07
N THR A 125 -24.00 2.98 13.82
CA THR A 125 -24.12 3.24 15.26
C THR A 125 -23.14 2.40 16.06
N ALA A 126 -22.88 2.81 17.31
CA ALA A 126 -22.12 2.02 18.27
C ALA A 126 -22.72 0.61 18.46
N ASP A 127 -24.05 0.50 18.48
CA ASP A 127 -24.74 -0.78 18.64
C ASP A 127 -24.58 -1.67 17.39
N ASP A 128 -24.63 -1.10 16.18
CA ASP A 128 -24.40 -1.85 14.93
C ASP A 128 -22.98 -2.41 14.89
N LEU A 129 -21.99 -1.58 15.23
CA LEU A 129 -20.59 -1.98 15.26
C LEU A 129 -20.33 -3.02 16.35
N ALA A 130 -20.94 -2.86 17.53
CA ALA A 130 -20.85 -3.83 18.61
C ALA A 130 -21.49 -5.17 18.23
N GLY A 131 -22.64 -5.16 17.56
CA GLY A 131 -23.31 -6.36 17.07
C GLY A 131 -22.48 -7.12 16.05
N PHE A 132 -21.85 -6.41 15.12
CA PHE A 132 -20.98 -7.00 14.09
C PHE A 132 -19.67 -7.55 14.68
N LEU A 133 -18.93 -6.73 15.43
CA LEU A 133 -17.61 -7.11 15.97
C LEU A 133 -17.69 -8.03 17.18
N GLY A 134 -18.85 -8.10 17.84
CA GLY A 134 -19.10 -9.01 18.97
C GLY A 134 -19.41 -10.45 18.54
N ALA A 135 -19.62 -10.70 17.25
CA ALA A 135 -19.79 -12.05 16.73
C ALA A 135 -18.48 -12.84 16.83
N PRO A 136 -18.52 -14.16 17.10
CA PRO A 136 -17.33 -14.99 17.07
C PRO A 136 -16.64 -14.93 15.70
N SER A 137 -15.32 -14.75 15.70
CA SER A 137 -14.52 -14.80 14.47
C SER A 137 -14.52 -16.22 13.89
N GLU A 138 -14.80 -16.32 12.59
CA GLU A 138 -14.71 -17.55 11.82
C GLU A 138 -13.86 -17.31 10.58
N PRO A 139 -12.86 -18.17 10.29
CA PRO A 139 -12.07 -18.05 9.08
C PRO A 139 -12.92 -18.12 7.83
N LEU A 140 -12.62 -17.25 6.87
CA LEU A 140 -13.24 -17.27 5.56
C LEU A 140 -12.95 -18.60 4.85
N PRO A 141 -13.93 -19.15 4.11
CA PRO A 141 -13.70 -20.31 3.26
C PRO A 141 -12.62 -19.98 2.24
N ALA A 142 -11.85 -20.98 1.80
CA ALA A 142 -10.63 -20.76 1.01
C ALA A 142 -10.89 -19.97 -0.28
N GLU A 143 -12.04 -20.18 -0.90
CA GLU A 143 -12.51 -19.47 -2.09
C GLU A 143 -12.88 -18.01 -1.85
N ALA A 144 -13.14 -17.59 -0.61
CA ALA A 144 -13.48 -16.21 -0.25
C ALA A 144 -12.31 -15.44 0.36
N ARG A 145 -11.14 -16.06 0.50
CA ARG A 145 -9.97 -15.42 1.10
C ARG A 145 -9.39 -14.35 0.18
N GLU A 146 -8.94 -13.29 0.81
CA GLU A 146 -8.24 -12.20 0.17
C GLU A 146 -6.75 -12.51 -0.01
N SER A 147 -6.24 -12.13 -1.17
CA SER A 147 -4.81 -12.14 -1.48
C SER A 147 -4.28 -10.72 -1.53
N VAL A 148 -3.00 -10.54 -1.21
CA VAL A 148 -2.36 -9.24 -1.15
C VAL A 148 -1.06 -9.21 -1.95
N LEU A 149 -0.80 -8.07 -2.57
CA LEU A 149 0.45 -7.68 -3.21
C LEU A 149 0.77 -6.25 -2.77
N VAL A 150 2.00 -6.02 -2.29
CA VAL A 150 2.49 -4.69 -1.95
C VAL A 150 3.47 -4.23 -3.02
N ARG A 151 3.28 -3.02 -3.55
CA ARG A 151 4.15 -2.44 -4.58
C ARG A 151 4.41 -0.95 -4.32
N ASP A 152 5.43 -0.44 -5.00
CA ASP A 152 5.76 0.99 -5.03
C ASP A 152 5.92 1.59 -3.62
N VAL A 153 6.73 0.93 -2.78
CA VAL A 153 6.98 1.36 -1.41
C VAL A 153 7.94 2.55 -1.42
N MET A 154 7.47 3.70 -0.95
CA MET A 154 8.21 4.97 -0.92
C MET A 154 8.35 5.47 0.52
N VAL A 155 9.47 6.11 0.83
CA VAL A 155 9.70 6.84 2.08
C VAL A 155 9.55 8.34 1.80
N LEU A 156 8.63 8.98 2.49
CA LEU A 156 8.36 10.41 2.39
C LEU A 156 9.42 11.23 3.15
N PRO A 157 9.57 12.54 2.83
CA PRO A 157 10.53 13.41 3.52
C PRO A 157 10.30 13.56 5.02
N ASP A 158 9.07 13.31 5.49
CA ASP A 158 8.69 13.33 6.90
C ASP A 158 8.90 11.98 7.62
N GLY A 159 9.41 10.98 6.91
CA GLY A 159 9.71 9.64 7.44
C GLY A 159 8.54 8.65 7.39
N ARG A 160 7.35 9.07 6.95
CA ARG A 160 6.26 8.13 6.67
C ARG A 160 6.58 7.26 5.46
N VAL A 161 5.98 6.08 5.41
CA VAL A 161 6.11 5.14 4.30
C VAL A 161 4.78 5.06 3.57
N THR A 162 4.78 5.08 2.25
CA THR A 162 3.56 4.89 1.44
C THR A 162 3.74 3.67 0.55
N ALA A 163 2.65 2.96 0.27
CA ALA A 163 2.67 1.88 -0.72
C ALA A 163 1.29 1.73 -1.37
N TYR A 164 1.26 1.14 -2.56
CA TYR A 164 0.03 0.55 -3.07
C TYR A 164 -0.12 -0.85 -2.49
N VAL A 165 -1.21 -1.08 -1.77
CA VAL A 165 -1.64 -2.40 -1.31
C VAL A 165 -2.75 -2.86 -2.23
N VAL A 166 -2.41 -3.85 -3.05
CA VAL A 166 -3.32 -4.42 -4.03
C VAL A 166 -3.93 -5.68 -3.44
N LEU A 167 -5.25 -5.67 -3.31
CA LEU A 167 -6.05 -6.76 -2.80
C LEU A 167 -6.72 -7.49 -3.95
N ARG A 168 -6.87 -8.81 -3.82
CA ARG A 168 -7.59 -9.64 -4.78
C ARG A 168 -8.44 -10.66 -4.05
N ASN A 169 -9.73 -10.63 -4.36
CA ASN A 169 -10.72 -11.54 -3.81
C ASN A 169 -11.70 -11.96 -4.96
N PRO A 170 -12.75 -12.75 -4.69
CA PRO A 170 -13.70 -13.17 -5.73
C PRO A 170 -14.48 -12.04 -6.42
N GLU A 171 -14.58 -10.88 -5.78
CA GLU A 171 -15.31 -9.73 -6.30
C GLU A 171 -14.46 -8.91 -7.28
N GLY A 172 -13.14 -8.97 -7.15
CA GLY A 172 -12.24 -8.28 -8.06
C GLY A 172 -10.85 -8.04 -7.50
N ILE A 173 -10.18 -7.07 -8.12
CA ILE A 173 -8.90 -6.53 -7.67
C ILE A 173 -9.16 -5.09 -7.22
N PHE A 174 -8.72 -4.76 -6.01
CA PHE A 174 -8.86 -3.43 -5.41
C PHE A 174 -7.46 -2.88 -5.13
N THR A 175 -7.22 -1.61 -5.40
CA THR A 175 -5.94 -0.97 -5.08
C THR A 175 -6.19 0.11 -4.06
N THR A 176 -5.51 0.00 -2.92
CA THR A 176 -5.52 1.01 -1.87
C THR A 176 -4.17 1.70 -1.81
N PHE A 177 -4.17 3.00 -1.57
CA PHE A 177 -3.00 3.78 -1.22
C PHE A 177 -2.90 3.86 0.29
N VAL A 178 -1.86 3.24 0.85
CA VAL A 178 -1.70 3.06 2.29
C VAL A 178 -0.50 3.84 2.79
N THR A 179 -0.69 4.63 3.85
CA THR A 179 0.38 5.33 4.55
C THR A 179 0.67 4.68 5.90
N PHE A 180 1.90 4.27 6.10
CA PHE A 180 2.45 3.68 7.31
C PHE A 180 3.32 4.70 8.06
N GLN A 181 3.25 4.66 9.39
CA GLN A 181 4.13 5.41 10.28
C GLN A 181 4.93 4.42 11.11
N GLU A 182 6.26 4.60 11.13
CA GLU A 182 7.12 3.83 12.05
C GLU A 182 6.80 4.21 13.50
N GLN A 183 6.70 3.18 14.34
CA GLN A 183 6.47 3.22 15.78
C GLN A 183 7.59 2.43 16.47
N ARG A 184 7.60 2.45 17.81
CA ARG A 184 8.66 1.82 18.60
C ARG A 184 8.86 0.32 18.28
N ASP A 185 7.78 -0.39 17.97
CA ASP A 185 7.75 -1.85 17.83
C ASP A 185 7.30 -2.31 16.41
N GLY A 186 7.34 -1.43 15.40
CA GLY A 186 6.94 -1.76 14.03
C GLY A 186 6.30 -0.59 13.31
N TYR A 187 5.42 -0.88 12.34
CA TYR A 187 4.64 0.13 11.62
C TYR A 187 3.18 0.11 12.04
N VAL A 188 2.49 1.25 11.88
CA VAL A 188 1.04 1.38 12.01
C VAL A 188 0.47 2.07 10.77
N ILE A 189 -0.71 1.67 10.34
CA ILE A 189 -1.45 2.28 9.25
C ILE A 189 -2.11 3.56 9.75
N THR A 190 -1.77 4.68 9.11
CA THR A 190 -2.27 6.03 9.43
C THR A 190 -3.27 6.54 8.40
N SER A 191 -3.33 5.92 7.23
CA SER A 191 -4.27 6.24 6.16
C SER A 191 -4.36 5.05 5.21
N ASP A 192 -5.57 4.77 4.73
CA ASP A 192 -5.92 3.70 3.81
C ASP A 192 -7.03 4.26 2.90
N ILE A 193 -6.67 4.53 1.64
CA ILE A 193 -7.54 5.23 0.68
C ILE A 193 -7.74 4.33 -0.53
N ASP A 194 -9.00 4.07 -0.87
CA ASP A 194 -9.35 3.42 -2.13
C ASP A 194 -9.05 4.35 -3.31
N VAL A 195 -8.14 3.93 -4.19
CA VAL A 195 -7.69 4.72 -5.34
C VAL A 195 -8.83 4.94 -6.33
N GLU A 196 -9.76 3.99 -6.47
CA GLU A 196 -10.91 4.14 -7.38
C GLU A 196 -11.92 5.16 -6.84
N ALA A 197 -12.10 5.21 -5.52
CA ALA A 197 -12.95 6.20 -4.86
C ALA A 197 -12.38 7.63 -4.94
N GLU A 198 -11.05 7.77 -4.91
CA GLU A 198 -10.38 9.07 -5.05
C GLU A 198 -10.55 9.64 -6.47
N LEU A 199 -10.36 8.80 -7.50
CA LEU A 199 -10.55 9.20 -8.91
C LEU A 199 -12.01 9.52 -9.26
N ALA A 200 -12.98 8.97 -8.51
CA ALA A 200 -14.40 9.25 -8.67
C ALA A 200 -14.84 10.59 -8.07
N THR A 201 -14.00 11.25 -7.25
CA THR A 201 -14.30 12.56 -6.68
C THR A 201 -14.00 13.64 -7.72
N PRO A 202 -15.00 14.38 -8.24
CA PRO A 202 -14.73 15.45 -9.20
C PRO A 202 -13.88 16.52 -8.53
N ALA A 203 -12.76 16.89 -9.18
CA ALA A 203 -11.95 18.02 -8.78
C ALA A 203 -12.84 19.26 -8.62
N ALA A 204 -12.88 19.80 -7.39
CA ALA A 204 -13.65 20.99 -7.05
C ALA A 204 -13.05 22.27 -7.64
#